data_AF-E9HYK6-F1
#
_entry.id   AF-E9HYK6-F1
#
_cell.length_a   1.000
_cell.length_b   1.000
_cell.length_c   1.000
_cell.angle_alpha   90.00
_cell.angle_beta   90.00
_cell.angle_gamma   90.00
#
_symmetry.space_group_name_H-M   'P 1'
#
loop_
_entity.id
_entity.type
_entity.pdbx_description
1 polymer ?
#
loop_
_entity_poly.entity_id
_entity_poly.type
_entity_poly.pdbx_seq_one_letter_code
_entity_poly.pdbx_strand_id
1 'polypeptide(L)'
;MRMHASADGVMRPPVAGIHGGPEGAYSIALSGGYDDDMDLGDCFTYTGEGGRALKGTKANPKNLRTAPQSKDQTLTKGNLALSLNIETRISVRVIRGYKANTEFTPEYGYRYDGLYTVEKYWLCVGKSGFKVFKFALRRCPNQAPPPWVTDKRKKTEKKEESNQSEDGKEKQEGESADKENRDKSLNSPPPASSSE
;
A
#
# COMPACT_ATOMS: atom_id res chain seq x y z
N MET A 1 -1.95 16.72 3.14
CA MET A 1 -2.58 16.53 4.47
C MET A 1 -4.06 16.18 4.30
N ARG A 2 -4.78 15.72 5.36
CA ARG A 2 -6.25 15.47 5.29
C ARG A 2 -7.06 16.70 4.85
N MET A 3 -6.59 17.89 5.18
CA MET A 3 -7.22 19.16 4.78
C MET A 3 -7.32 19.34 3.26
N HIS A 4 -6.32 18.87 2.50
CA HIS A 4 -6.35 18.98 1.03
C HIS A 4 -7.41 18.06 0.43
N ALA A 5 -7.47 16.80 0.89
CA ALA A 5 -8.52 15.87 0.48
C ALA A 5 -9.94 16.36 0.82
N SER A 6 -10.08 17.18 1.86
CA SER A 6 -11.34 17.88 2.19
C SER A 6 -11.64 19.02 1.23
N ALA A 7 -10.65 19.88 0.95
CA ALA A 7 -10.79 21.00 0.03
C ALA A 7 -11.15 20.50 -1.39
N ASP A 8 -10.56 19.40 -1.82
CA ASP A 8 -10.81 18.76 -3.13
C ASP A 8 -12.12 17.96 -3.16
N GLY A 9 -12.86 17.89 -2.04
CA GLY A 9 -14.15 17.17 -1.95
C GLY A 9 -14.04 15.64 -1.95
N VAL A 10 -12.84 15.07 -2.11
CA VAL A 10 -12.61 13.61 -2.10
C VAL A 10 -13.03 13.00 -0.75
N MET A 11 -12.64 13.64 0.35
CA MET A 11 -12.97 13.23 1.73
C MET A 11 -13.18 14.47 2.62
N ARG A 12 -14.44 14.88 2.80
CA ARG A 12 -14.80 16.13 3.51
C ARG A 12 -14.39 16.19 4.99
N PRO A 13 -14.51 15.12 5.79
CA PRO A 13 -14.10 15.21 7.19
C PRO A 13 -12.57 15.38 7.28
N PRO A 14 -12.06 16.37 8.03
CA PRO A 14 -10.61 16.56 8.18
C PRO A 14 -9.97 15.56 9.16
N VAL A 15 -10.78 14.90 9.99
CA VAL A 15 -10.33 13.98 11.05
C VAL A 15 -10.99 12.61 10.95
N ALA A 16 -12.32 12.55 10.91
CA ALA A 16 -13.06 11.28 10.95
C ALA A 16 -12.66 10.34 9.81
N GLY A 17 -12.60 9.04 10.08
CA GLY A 17 -12.26 8.04 9.07
C GLY A 17 -13.35 7.84 8.02
N ILE A 18 -14.60 8.13 8.35
CA ILE A 18 -15.77 7.89 7.51
C ILE A 18 -16.50 9.21 7.24
N HIS A 19 -16.88 9.43 5.99
CA HIS A 19 -17.78 10.49 5.57
C HIS A 19 -19.13 9.86 5.19
N GLY A 20 -20.09 9.92 6.10
CA GLY A 20 -21.41 9.33 5.94
C GLY A 20 -22.53 10.35 5.78
N GLY A 21 -23.62 9.94 5.13
CA GLY A 21 -24.89 10.64 5.05
C GLY A 21 -26.08 9.67 5.07
N PRO A 22 -27.29 10.16 4.77
CA PRO A 22 -28.53 9.37 4.91
C PRO A 22 -28.61 8.17 3.95
N GLU A 23 -27.98 8.25 2.79
CA GLU A 23 -27.98 7.19 1.75
C GLU A 23 -26.78 6.23 1.87
N GLY A 24 -25.89 6.48 2.82
CA GLY A 24 -24.69 5.68 3.07
C GLY A 24 -23.42 6.50 3.17
N ALA A 25 -22.28 5.80 3.18
CA ALA A 25 -20.96 6.40 3.20
C ALA A 25 -20.50 6.82 1.79
N TYR A 26 -19.99 8.04 1.70
CA TYR A 26 -19.46 8.62 0.46
C TYR A 26 -17.97 8.35 0.28
N SER A 27 -17.21 8.38 1.39
CA SER A 27 -15.76 8.22 1.36
C SER A 27 -15.21 7.73 2.70
N ILE A 28 -14.10 6.99 2.66
CA ILE A 28 -13.36 6.53 3.84
C ILE A 28 -11.86 6.76 3.70
N ALA A 29 -11.17 6.79 4.85
CA ALA A 29 -9.73 6.99 4.93
C ALA A 29 -9.03 5.86 5.69
N LEU A 30 -8.24 5.05 4.98
CA LEU A 30 -7.30 4.08 5.57
C LEU A 30 -6.06 4.85 6.08
N SER A 31 -6.01 5.12 7.38
CA SER A 31 -4.95 5.97 7.99
C SER A 31 -4.14 5.30 9.09
N GLY A 32 -4.33 4.00 9.35
CA GLY A 32 -3.63 3.27 10.42
C GLY A 32 -4.15 3.62 11.82
N GLY A 33 -5.39 4.11 11.92
CA GLY A 33 -5.96 4.53 13.19
C GLY A 33 -6.58 3.40 14.02
N TYR A 34 -6.72 2.20 13.43
CA TYR A 34 -7.34 1.02 14.02
C TYR A 34 -6.48 -0.20 13.74
N ASP A 35 -6.02 -0.87 14.80
CA ASP A 35 -5.09 -2.00 14.70
C ASP A 35 -5.70 -3.21 14.01
N ASP A 36 -7.03 -3.28 13.98
CA ASP A 36 -7.76 -4.39 13.40
C ASP A 36 -7.86 -4.31 11.86
N ASP A 37 -7.49 -3.19 11.23
CA ASP A 37 -7.56 -3.05 9.77
C ASP A 37 -6.65 -4.07 9.06
N MET A 38 -7.10 -4.58 7.91
CA MET A 38 -6.32 -5.48 7.05
C MET A 38 -6.42 -5.01 5.61
N ASP A 39 -5.30 -4.62 5.00
CA ASP A 39 -5.25 -4.07 3.64
C ASP A 39 -4.55 -5.03 2.68
N LEU A 40 -5.26 -5.45 1.62
CA LEU A 40 -4.77 -6.30 0.53
C LEU A 40 -4.85 -5.55 -0.82
N GLY A 41 -4.88 -4.21 -0.80
CA GLY A 41 -4.91 -3.36 -1.99
C GLY A 41 -6.29 -3.31 -2.64
N ASP A 42 -6.61 -4.29 -3.48
CA ASP A 42 -7.90 -4.36 -4.18
C ASP A 42 -9.03 -4.80 -3.24
N CYS A 43 -8.69 -5.43 -2.13
CA CYS A 43 -9.63 -5.78 -1.07
C CYS A 43 -9.06 -5.38 0.27
N PHE A 44 -9.92 -5.04 1.23
CA PHE A 44 -9.49 -4.79 2.60
C PHE A 44 -10.63 -4.98 3.59
N THR A 45 -10.28 -5.22 4.86
CA THR A 45 -11.21 -5.19 5.97
C THR A 45 -10.99 -3.90 6.76
N TYR A 46 -12.01 -3.05 6.79
CA TYR A 46 -12.02 -1.77 7.48
C TYR A 46 -12.73 -1.88 8.83
N THR A 47 -12.20 -1.20 9.85
CA THR A 47 -12.78 -1.13 11.19
C THR A 47 -13.67 0.09 11.33
N GLY A 48 -14.86 -0.10 11.88
CA GLY A 48 -15.80 0.96 12.18
C GLY A 48 -15.23 2.02 13.14
N GLU A 49 -15.90 3.16 13.22
CA GLU A 49 -15.56 4.23 14.14
C GLU A 49 -16.13 4.02 15.55
N GLY A 50 -15.59 4.77 16.51
CA GLY A 50 -16.08 4.79 17.89
C GLY A 50 -15.49 3.69 18.77
N GLY A 51 -16.16 3.40 19.88
CA GLY A 51 -15.63 2.52 20.93
C GLY A 51 -14.48 3.13 21.73
N ARG A 52 -14.33 4.46 21.70
CA ARG A 52 -13.21 5.22 22.32
C ARG A 52 -13.72 6.27 23.29
N ALA A 53 -13.03 6.44 24.42
CA ALA A 53 -13.25 7.54 25.35
C ALA A 53 -12.47 8.79 24.91
N LEU A 54 -13.13 9.68 24.17
CA LEU A 54 -12.50 10.88 23.60
C LEU A 54 -12.74 12.16 24.42
N LYS A 55 -13.60 12.09 25.44
CA LYS A 55 -13.93 13.24 26.29
C LYS A 55 -12.76 13.53 27.23
N GLY A 56 -12.39 14.80 27.35
CA GLY A 56 -11.39 15.24 28.33
C GLY A 56 -11.80 14.88 29.77
N THR A 57 -10.80 14.63 30.62
CA THR A 57 -10.97 14.40 32.05
C THR A 57 -10.69 15.68 32.83
N LYS A 58 -10.97 15.71 34.14
CA LYS A 58 -10.58 16.85 34.99
C LYS A 58 -9.07 17.12 34.94
N ALA A 59 -8.25 16.07 34.85
CA ALA A 59 -6.80 16.16 34.77
C ALA A 59 -6.28 16.54 33.38
N ASN A 60 -7.00 16.17 32.32
CA ASN A 60 -6.67 16.58 30.95
C ASN A 60 -7.96 16.97 30.19
N PRO A 61 -8.38 18.25 30.28
CA PRO A 61 -9.70 18.68 29.82
C PRO A 61 -9.85 18.74 28.31
N LYS A 62 -8.75 18.65 27.54
CA LYS A 62 -8.80 18.68 26.08
C LYS A 62 -9.39 17.37 25.55
N ASN A 63 -10.44 17.47 24.75
CA ASN A 63 -10.97 16.33 24.02
C ASN A 63 -9.91 15.78 23.06
N LEU A 64 -9.79 14.46 23.05
CA LEU A 64 -8.89 13.76 22.16
C LEU A 64 -9.55 13.56 20.79
N ARG A 65 -8.73 13.52 19.73
CA ARG A 65 -9.19 13.12 18.39
C ARG A 65 -9.14 11.60 18.22
N THR A 66 -8.26 10.94 18.95
CA THR A 66 -8.03 9.48 18.94
C THR A 66 -7.70 9.01 20.35
N ALA A 67 -8.08 7.78 20.68
CA ALA A 67 -7.71 7.09 21.92
C ALA A 67 -7.74 5.57 21.65
N PRO A 68 -7.13 4.75 22.51
CA PRO A 68 -7.33 3.30 22.46
C PRO A 68 -8.81 2.93 22.58
N GLN A 69 -9.17 1.75 22.06
CA GLN A 69 -10.50 1.18 22.28
C GLN A 69 -10.74 0.97 23.78
N SER A 70 -11.92 1.34 24.25
CA SER A 70 -12.29 1.28 25.68
C SER A 70 -13.73 0.78 25.92
N LYS A 71 -14.48 0.49 24.86
CA LYS A 71 -15.84 -0.06 24.88
C LYS A 71 -16.24 -0.58 23.52
N ASP A 72 -17.31 -1.37 23.49
CA ASP A 72 -17.91 -1.88 22.27
C ASP A 72 -18.34 -0.74 21.33
N GLN A 73 -18.12 -0.95 20.03
CA GLN A 73 -18.65 -0.09 18.98
C GLN A 73 -20.16 -0.28 18.84
N THR A 74 -20.81 0.72 18.27
CA THR A 74 -22.24 0.70 17.98
C THR A 74 -22.46 0.93 16.49
N LEU A 75 -23.55 0.37 15.95
CA LEU A 75 -23.93 0.56 14.55
C LEU A 75 -24.66 1.91 14.40
N THR A 76 -23.93 3.00 14.56
CA THR A 76 -24.44 4.37 14.49
C THR A 76 -23.50 5.24 13.63
N LYS A 77 -23.98 6.41 13.21
CA LYS A 77 -23.19 7.42 12.47
C LYS A 77 -22.46 6.80 11.27
N GLY A 78 -21.12 6.90 11.19
CA GLY A 78 -20.34 6.37 10.09
C GLY A 78 -20.47 4.86 9.90
N ASN A 79 -20.63 4.10 10.99
CA ASN A 79 -20.80 2.64 10.90
C ASN A 79 -22.14 2.28 10.27
N LEU A 80 -23.20 2.99 10.66
CA LEU A 80 -24.52 2.84 10.04
C LEU A 80 -24.46 3.22 8.56
N ALA A 81 -23.87 4.37 8.24
CA ALA A 81 -23.71 4.83 6.86
C ALA A 81 -22.97 3.80 5.99
N LEU A 82 -21.85 3.24 6.45
CA LEU A 82 -21.13 2.19 5.72
C LEU A 82 -21.95 0.91 5.53
N SER A 83 -22.75 0.53 6.52
CA SER A 83 -23.61 -0.66 6.39
C SER A 83 -24.69 -0.48 5.31
N LEU A 84 -25.20 0.74 5.14
CA LEU A 84 -26.20 1.06 4.11
C LEU A 84 -25.66 0.90 2.68
N ASN A 85 -24.35 1.10 2.44
CA ASN A 85 -23.75 0.91 1.10
C ASN A 85 -23.94 -0.50 0.53
N ILE A 86 -24.18 -1.51 1.37
CA ILE A 86 -24.47 -2.89 0.92
C ILE A 86 -25.84 -2.96 0.24
N GLU A 87 -26.83 -2.26 0.81
CA GLU A 87 -28.19 -2.22 0.28
C GLU A 87 -28.29 -1.24 -0.89
N THR A 88 -27.74 -0.03 -0.72
CA THR A 88 -27.82 1.02 -1.74
C THR A 88 -26.89 0.78 -2.93
N ARG A 89 -25.89 -0.11 -2.79
CA ARG A 89 -24.85 -0.41 -3.79
C ARG A 89 -24.05 0.80 -4.24
N ILE A 90 -24.11 1.90 -3.48
CA ILE A 90 -23.32 3.10 -3.74
C ILE A 90 -21.87 2.81 -3.41
N SER A 91 -20.98 3.03 -4.38
CA SER A 91 -19.53 2.88 -4.19
C SER A 91 -18.96 3.97 -3.28
N VAL A 92 -17.94 3.60 -2.50
CA VAL A 92 -17.25 4.46 -1.55
C VAL A 92 -15.91 4.90 -2.14
N ARG A 93 -15.59 6.20 -2.08
CA ARG A 93 -14.25 6.70 -2.41
C ARG A 93 -13.26 6.33 -1.31
N VAL A 94 -12.13 5.74 -1.67
CA VAL A 94 -11.10 5.34 -0.70
C VAL A 94 -9.87 6.21 -0.86
N ILE A 95 -9.43 6.80 0.25
CA ILE A 95 -8.11 7.40 0.36
C ILE A 95 -7.22 6.57 1.30
N ARG A 96 -5.96 6.35 0.90
CA ARG A 96 -4.93 5.76 1.76
C ARG A 96 -3.99 6.85 2.25
N GLY A 97 -3.72 6.85 3.56
CA GLY A 97 -2.75 7.73 4.19
C GLY A 97 -1.47 6.97 4.53
N TYR A 98 -0.33 7.67 4.45
CA TYR A 98 1.00 7.08 4.69
C TYR A 98 1.15 6.38 6.05
N LYS A 99 0.39 6.80 7.08
CA LYS A 99 0.42 6.21 8.43
C LYS A 99 -0.23 4.83 8.54
N ALA A 100 -0.97 4.37 7.52
CA ALA A 100 -1.50 3.00 7.54
C ALA A 100 -0.39 1.94 7.42
N ASN A 101 0.79 2.30 6.90
CA ASN A 101 1.99 1.47 6.90
C ASN A 101 1.78 0.05 6.35
N THR A 102 1.18 -0.05 5.15
CA THR A 102 1.01 -1.30 4.39
C THR A 102 1.75 -1.18 3.04
N GLU A 103 1.98 -2.29 2.33
CA GLU A 103 2.56 -2.29 0.97
C GLU A 103 1.79 -1.37 -0.01
N PHE A 104 0.51 -1.11 0.28
CA PHE A 104 -0.39 -0.34 -0.59
C PHE A 104 -0.47 1.14 -0.22
N THR A 105 0.09 1.55 0.93
CA THR A 105 0.07 2.96 1.36
C THR A 105 1.03 3.84 0.56
N PRO A 106 0.70 5.12 0.36
CA PRO A 106 1.66 6.06 -0.22
C PRO A 106 2.79 6.34 0.77
N GLU A 107 3.98 6.65 0.26
CA GLU A 107 5.14 7.03 1.08
C GLU A 107 4.89 8.30 1.89
N TYR A 108 4.13 9.25 1.33
CA TYR A 108 3.77 10.50 1.99
C TYR A 108 2.32 10.89 1.73
N GLY A 109 1.76 11.63 2.69
CA GLY A 109 0.46 12.29 2.52
C GLY A 109 -0.73 11.32 2.40
N TYR A 110 -1.66 11.67 1.51
CA TYR A 110 -2.89 10.92 1.24
C TYR A 110 -3.06 10.78 -0.27
N ARG A 111 -3.44 9.59 -0.71
CA ARG A 111 -3.68 9.27 -2.12
C ARG A 111 -5.10 8.71 -2.29
N TYR A 112 -5.78 9.14 -3.33
CA TYR A 112 -7.06 8.55 -3.74
C TYR A 112 -6.80 7.28 -4.56
N ASP A 113 -7.38 6.16 -4.14
CA ASP A 113 -7.12 4.83 -4.72
C ASP A 113 -8.32 4.26 -5.48
N GLY A 114 -9.37 5.06 -5.65
CA GLY A 114 -10.54 4.73 -6.45
C GLY A 114 -11.81 4.45 -5.64
N LEU A 115 -12.79 3.90 -6.35
CA LEU A 115 -14.09 3.48 -5.85
C LEU A 115 -14.05 2.02 -5.40
N TYR A 116 -14.72 1.75 -4.28
CA TYR A 116 -14.85 0.42 -3.69
C TYR A 116 -16.32 0.13 -3.33
N THR A 117 -16.75 -1.12 -3.47
CA THR A 117 -18.03 -1.62 -2.95
C THR A 117 -17.85 -2.15 -1.54
N VAL A 118 -18.88 -1.98 -0.70
CA VAL A 118 -18.96 -2.66 0.60
C VAL A 118 -19.68 -3.98 0.38
N GLU A 119 -18.98 -5.09 0.58
CA GLU A 119 -19.48 -6.44 0.28
C GLU A 119 -20.29 -7.03 1.44
N LYS A 120 -19.80 -6.82 2.67
CA LYS A 120 -20.44 -7.29 3.90
C LYS A 120 -19.90 -6.55 5.11
N TYR A 121 -20.64 -6.62 6.21
CA TYR A 121 -20.19 -6.17 7.52
C TYR A 121 -20.56 -7.18 8.60
N TRP A 122 -19.80 -7.18 9.70
CA TRP A 122 -20.06 -8.04 10.86
C TRP A 122 -19.52 -7.41 12.14
N LEU A 123 -20.05 -7.84 13.28
CA LEU A 123 -19.55 -7.47 14.61
C LEU A 123 -18.66 -8.61 15.13
N CYS A 124 -17.43 -8.30 15.56
CA CYS A 124 -16.53 -9.27 16.17
C CYS A 124 -15.73 -8.66 17.32
N VAL A 125 -15.13 -9.49 18.17
CA VAL A 125 -14.18 -9.02 19.18
C VAL A 125 -12.87 -8.62 18.48
N GLY A 126 -12.48 -7.34 18.62
CA GLY A 126 -11.22 -6.82 18.10
C GLY A 126 -10.03 -7.17 18.99
N LYS A 127 -8.82 -6.81 18.56
CA LYS A 127 -7.55 -7.04 19.25
C LYS A 127 -7.50 -6.48 20.66
N SER A 128 -8.28 -5.43 20.94
CA SER A 128 -8.38 -4.82 22.27
C SER A 128 -9.36 -5.54 23.22
N GLY A 129 -10.01 -6.63 22.79
CA GLY A 129 -11.02 -7.34 23.58
C GLY A 129 -12.42 -6.72 23.56
N PHE A 130 -12.64 -5.63 22.82
CA PHE A 130 -13.95 -4.98 22.67
C PHE A 130 -14.57 -5.33 21.33
N LYS A 131 -15.90 -5.31 21.22
CA LYS A 131 -16.58 -5.54 19.94
C LYS A 131 -16.35 -4.36 18.99
N VAL A 132 -15.99 -4.67 17.75
CA VAL A 132 -15.78 -3.72 16.66
C VAL A 132 -16.57 -4.15 15.43
N PHE A 133 -17.08 -3.18 14.69
CA PHE A 133 -17.67 -3.44 13.38
C PHE A 133 -16.57 -3.57 12.33
N LYS A 134 -16.69 -4.60 11.50
CA LYS A 134 -15.81 -4.87 10.38
C LYS A 134 -16.58 -4.76 9.08
N PHE A 135 -15.94 -4.17 8.07
CA PHE A 135 -16.50 -3.99 6.74
C PHE A 135 -15.51 -4.56 5.73
N ALA A 136 -15.94 -5.50 4.89
CA ALA A 136 -15.13 -5.98 3.77
C ALA A 136 -15.42 -5.12 2.54
N LEU A 137 -14.37 -4.52 1.98
CA LEU A 137 -14.47 -3.70 0.78
C LEU A 137 -13.68 -4.30 -0.37
N ARG A 138 -14.18 -4.10 -1.59
CA ARG A 138 -13.57 -4.55 -2.84
C ARG A 138 -13.53 -3.42 -3.86
N ARG A 139 -12.42 -3.25 -4.55
CA ARG A 139 -12.24 -2.21 -5.57
C ARG A 139 -13.18 -2.47 -6.74
N CYS A 140 -13.88 -1.44 -7.20
CA CYS A 140 -14.75 -1.56 -8.37
C CYS A 140 -13.90 -1.84 -9.64
N PRO A 141 -14.40 -2.67 -10.57
CA PRO A 141 -13.73 -2.89 -11.85
C PRO A 141 -13.75 -1.64 -12.74
N ASN A 142 -13.06 -1.70 -13.88
CA ASN A 142 -13.08 -0.67 -14.93
C ASN A 142 -12.58 0.73 -14.50
N GLN A 143 -11.69 0.77 -13.52
CA GLN A 143 -10.95 1.97 -13.13
C GLN A 143 -9.50 1.83 -13.59
N ALA A 144 -8.77 2.95 -13.65
CA ALA A 144 -7.33 2.93 -13.89
C ALA A 144 -6.62 1.94 -12.93
N PRO A 145 -5.55 1.26 -13.38
CA PRO A 145 -4.82 0.31 -12.55
C PRO A 145 -4.28 1.03 -11.30
N PRO A 146 -4.35 0.41 -10.12
CA PRO A 146 -3.84 1.03 -8.91
C PRO A 146 -2.30 1.07 -8.91
N PRO A 147 -1.68 1.94 -8.11
CA PRO A 147 -0.22 2.14 -8.12
C PRO A 147 0.60 0.88 -7.83
N TRP A 148 0.12 0.00 -6.97
CA TRP A 148 0.81 -1.26 -6.64
C TRP A 148 0.84 -2.27 -7.81
N VAL A 149 0.06 -2.08 -8.87
CA VAL A 149 0.14 -2.89 -10.10
C VAL A 149 1.18 -2.31 -11.07
N THR A 150 1.33 -0.99 -11.12
CA THR A 150 2.39 -0.34 -11.92
C THR A 150 3.77 -0.54 -11.31
N ASP A 151 3.87 -0.52 -9.99
CA ASP A 151 5.15 -0.66 -9.28
C ASP A 151 5.72 -2.07 -9.41
N LYS A 152 4.85 -3.09 -9.40
CA LYS A 152 5.26 -4.48 -9.66
C LYS A 152 5.80 -4.66 -11.08
N ARG A 153 5.14 -4.09 -12.09
CA ARG A 153 5.61 -4.12 -13.49
C ARG A 153 7.00 -3.50 -13.65
N LYS A 154 7.21 -2.29 -13.10
CA LYS A 154 8.52 -1.62 -13.14
C LYS A 154 9.62 -2.39 -12.41
N LYS A 155 9.30 -3.09 -11.31
CA LYS A 155 10.26 -3.95 -10.61
C LYS A 155 10.63 -5.18 -11.43
N THR A 156 9.68 -5.79 -12.13
CA THR A 156 9.95 -6.91 -13.03
C THR A 156 10.82 -6.48 -14.20
N GLU A 157 10.47 -5.38 -14.87
CA GLU A 157 11.23 -4.81 -16.00
C GLU A 157 12.68 -4.49 -15.62
N LYS A 158 12.91 -3.81 -14.48
CA LYS A 158 14.27 -3.53 -13.97
C LYS A 158 15.07 -4.78 -13.64
N LYS A 159 14.41 -5.85 -13.18
CA LYS A 159 15.06 -7.11 -12.84
C LYS A 159 15.45 -7.89 -14.10
N GLU A 160 14.64 -7.79 -15.16
CA GLU A 160 14.96 -8.34 -16.47
C GLU A 160 16.13 -7.59 -17.12
N GLU A 161 16.16 -6.26 -17.05
CA GLU A 161 17.30 -5.44 -17.50
C GLU A 161 18.58 -5.72 -16.72
N SER A 162 18.51 -5.88 -15.38
CA SER A 162 19.69 -6.21 -14.57
C SER A 162 20.23 -7.61 -14.88
N ASN A 163 19.34 -8.60 -15.05
CA ASN A 163 19.75 -9.96 -15.39
C ASN A 163 20.39 -10.05 -16.79
N GLN A 164 19.90 -9.26 -17.77
CA GLN A 164 20.53 -9.18 -19.09
C GLN A 164 21.92 -8.52 -19.06
N SER A 165 22.15 -7.60 -18.11
CA SER A 165 23.46 -6.94 -17.94
C SER A 165 24.51 -7.81 -17.23
N GLU A 166 24.09 -8.77 -16.40
CA GLU A 166 24.98 -9.74 -15.75
C GLU A 166 25.38 -10.89 -16.70
N ASP A 167 24.45 -11.37 -17.53
CA ASP A 167 24.67 -12.40 -18.55
C ASP A 167 25.58 -11.90 -19.72
N GLY A 168 25.73 -10.57 -19.85
CA GLY A 168 26.69 -9.92 -20.75
C GLY A 168 28.11 -9.80 -20.19
N LYS A 169 28.31 -9.95 -18.87
CA LYS A 169 29.64 -9.90 -18.23
C LYS A 169 30.35 -11.26 -18.23
N GLU A 170 29.62 -12.37 -18.09
CA GLU A 170 30.22 -13.71 -18.14
C GLU A 170 30.76 -14.10 -19.53
N LYS A 171 30.27 -13.44 -20.61
CA LYS A 171 30.76 -13.70 -21.98
C LYS A 171 32.04 -12.95 -22.35
N GLN A 172 32.48 -11.95 -21.58
CA GLN A 172 33.73 -11.22 -21.88
C GLN A 172 34.98 -11.81 -21.22
N GLU A 173 34.85 -12.63 -20.17
CA GLU A 173 36.01 -13.30 -19.56
C GLU A 173 36.43 -14.60 -20.30
N GLY A 174 35.56 -15.14 -21.17
CA GLY A 174 35.85 -16.35 -21.96
C GLY A 174 36.62 -16.13 -23.27
N GLU A 175 36.62 -14.91 -23.83
CA GLU A 175 37.31 -14.61 -25.12
C GLU A 175 38.74 -14.07 -24.96
N SER A 176 39.17 -13.69 -23.76
CA SER A 176 40.52 -13.18 -23.51
C SER A 176 41.58 -14.26 -23.25
N ALA A 177 41.20 -15.51 -23.01
CA ALA A 177 42.13 -16.59 -22.68
C ALA A 177 42.80 -17.27 -23.89
N ASP A 178 42.26 -17.11 -25.11
CA ASP A 178 42.71 -17.88 -26.29
C ASP A 178 43.69 -17.13 -27.22
N LYS A 179 44.09 -15.88 -26.89
CA LYS A 179 45.05 -15.10 -27.69
C LYS A 179 46.48 -15.12 -27.19
N GLU A 180 46.76 -15.65 -25.99
CA GLU A 180 48.11 -15.56 -25.40
C GLU A 180 49.02 -16.77 -25.67
N ASN A 181 48.56 -17.77 -26.44
CA ASN A 181 49.34 -19.01 -26.68
C ASN A 181 49.78 -19.24 -28.14
N ARG A 182 49.75 -18.19 -28.99
CA ARG A 182 50.28 -18.26 -30.38
C ARG A 182 51.59 -17.51 -30.61
N ASP A 183 52.18 -16.88 -29.59
CA ASP A 183 53.32 -15.98 -29.76
C ASP A 183 54.58 -16.39 -28.97
N LYS A 184 54.87 -17.70 -28.91
CA LYS A 184 56.08 -18.24 -28.24
C LYS A 184 56.90 -19.27 -29.05
N SER A 185 56.72 -19.39 -30.37
CA SER A 185 57.52 -20.34 -31.18
C SER A 185 58.46 -19.73 -32.22
N LEU A 186 58.70 -18.42 -32.22
CA LEU A 186 59.65 -17.78 -33.12
C LEU A 186 60.70 -16.99 -32.33
N ASN A 187 61.67 -17.69 -31.75
CA ASN A 187 63.00 -17.13 -31.47
C ASN A 187 63.99 -18.26 -31.15
N SER A 188 64.55 -18.86 -32.20
CA SER A 188 65.76 -19.69 -32.13
C SER A 188 66.84 -18.96 -32.93
N PRO A 189 68.03 -18.68 -32.37
CA PRO A 189 69.10 -18.01 -33.10
C PRO A 189 69.73 -18.94 -34.15
N PRO A 190 70.28 -18.42 -35.26
CA PRO A 190 70.86 -19.23 -36.33
C PRO A 190 72.23 -19.81 -35.91
N PRO A 191 72.65 -20.94 -36.53
CA PRO A 191 73.93 -21.57 -36.22
C PRO A 191 75.11 -20.79 -36.81
N ALA A 192 76.21 -20.73 -36.04
CA ALA A 192 77.47 -20.14 -36.49
C ALA A 192 78.16 -21.04 -37.53
N SER A 193 78.60 -20.43 -38.63
CA SER A 193 79.46 -21.02 -39.64
C SER A 193 80.93 -20.91 -39.22
N SER A 194 81.66 -22.02 -39.20
CA SER A 194 83.12 -22.04 -39.18
C SER A 194 83.62 -22.81 -40.40
N SER A 195 84.37 -22.12 -41.24
CA SER A 195 85.20 -22.66 -42.31
C SER A 195 86.66 -22.73 -41.86
N GLU A 196 87.35 -23.75 -42.37
CA GLU A 196 88.78 -24.12 -42.26
C GLU A 196 89.21 -24.98 -41.07
#